data_AF-V4AM07-F1
#
_entry.id   AF-V4AM07-F1
#
_cell.length_a   1.000
_cell.length_b   1.000
_cell.length_c   1.000
_cell.angle_alpha   90.00
_cell.angle_beta   90.00
_cell.angle_gamma   90.00
#
_symmetry.space_group_name_H-M   'P 1'
#
loop_
_entity.id
_entity.type
_entity.pdbx_description
1 polymer ?
#
loop_
_entity_poly.entity_id
_entity_poly.type
_entity_poly.pdbx_seq_one_letter_code
_entity_poly.pdbx_strand_id
1 'polypeptide(L)'
;NETRRAAHLSAEQKRRCNLKNGFDMLVVLVPSLTQNPKASKADMLRKTAEFCKKLKAERIQMQKEADILKQEMETLHNSISIIQSQLPETGAPVTRQRVDQMKEMFDDYVKNSTLQNWKFWVFSIIIGPLFDSYNNMVSTASVDDLCRTVLAWLDQHCSLQSLRPIVSKALVHISTATSILTDPKSVRNHAIENVTKKRQSINKHGRS
;
A
#
# COMPACT_ATOMS: atom_id res chain seq x y z
N ASN A 1 56.88 13.12 -64.83
CA ASN A 1 56.99 12.17 -63.68
C ASN A 1 57.04 12.86 -62.31
N GLU A 2 57.59 14.07 -62.21
CA GLU A 2 57.80 14.77 -60.92
C GLU A 2 56.51 15.35 -60.30
N THR A 3 55.63 15.93 -61.10
CA THR A 3 54.29 16.40 -60.69
C THR A 3 53.41 15.27 -60.14
N ARG A 4 53.47 14.08 -60.76
CA ARG A 4 52.75 12.88 -60.28
C ARG A 4 53.31 12.37 -58.94
N ARG A 5 54.62 12.47 -58.72
CA ARG A 5 55.29 12.12 -57.46
C ARG A 5 54.92 13.09 -56.33
N ALA A 6 54.89 14.39 -56.61
CA ALA A 6 54.49 15.42 -55.65
C ALA A 6 53.03 15.28 -55.21
N ALA A 7 52.12 15.03 -56.16
CA ALA A 7 50.71 14.78 -55.86
C ALA A 7 50.52 13.53 -54.98
N HIS A 8 51.25 12.46 -55.27
CA HIS A 8 51.21 11.22 -54.46
C HIS A 8 51.72 11.45 -53.02
N LEU A 9 52.81 12.19 -52.85
CA LEU A 9 53.33 12.54 -51.51
C LEU A 9 52.35 13.41 -50.72
N SER A 10 51.74 14.41 -51.37
CA SER A 10 50.72 15.25 -50.74
C SER A 10 49.49 14.44 -50.30
N ALA A 11 49.05 13.50 -51.13
CA ALA A 11 47.92 12.63 -50.81
C ALA A 11 48.23 11.70 -49.62
N GLU A 12 49.42 11.10 -49.58
CA GLU A 12 49.86 10.26 -48.46
C GLU A 12 50.02 11.06 -47.16
N GLN A 13 50.54 12.29 -47.24
CA GLN A 13 50.65 13.16 -46.07
C GLN A 13 49.27 13.51 -45.51
N LYS A 14 48.29 13.81 -46.37
CA LYS A 14 46.90 14.04 -45.96
C LYS A 14 46.29 12.78 -45.31
N ARG A 15 46.54 11.60 -45.87
CA ARG A 15 46.10 10.31 -45.28
C ARG A 15 46.68 10.11 -43.88
N ARG A 16 47.98 10.38 -43.70
CA ARG A 16 48.68 10.27 -42.40
C ARG A 16 48.17 11.27 -41.37
N CYS A 17 47.87 12.49 -41.79
CA CYS A 17 47.26 13.51 -40.92
C CYS A 17 45.87 13.06 -40.45
N ASN A 18 45.01 12.58 -41.35
CA ASN A 18 43.70 12.05 -40.98
C ASN A 18 43.81 10.87 -40.01
N LEU A 19 44.76 9.96 -40.24
CA LEU A 19 44.99 8.84 -39.33
C LEU A 19 45.45 9.30 -37.94
N LYS A 20 46.35 10.29 -37.88
CA LYS A 20 46.78 10.89 -36.61
C LYS A 20 45.60 11.50 -35.86
N ASN A 21 44.77 12.29 -36.54
CA ASN A 21 43.58 12.89 -35.95
C ASN A 21 42.63 11.82 -35.39
N GLY A 22 42.48 10.67 -36.09
CA GLY A 22 41.71 9.54 -35.59
C GLY A 22 42.27 8.95 -34.28
N PHE A 23 43.59 8.79 -34.17
CA PHE A 23 44.23 8.36 -32.92
C PHE A 23 44.07 9.40 -31.81
N ASP A 24 44.22 10.68 -32.12
CA ASP A 24 44.03 11.76 -31.14
C ASP A 24 42.58 11.76 -30.61
N MET A 25 41.59 11.48 -31.46
CA MET A 25 40.19 11.29 -31.02
C MET A 25 40.01 10.05 -30.12
N LEU A 26 40.67 8.93 -30.43
CA LEU A 26 40.61 7.72 -29.59
C LEU A 26 41.15 7.99 -28.19
N VAL A 27 42.23 8.79 -28.08
CA VAL A 27 42.78 9.19 -26.78
C VAL A 27 41.74 9.94 -25.95
N VAL A 28 40.96 10.82 -26.57
CA VAL A 28 39.91 11.60 -25.89
C VAL A 28 38.70 10.74 -25.49
N LEU A 29 38.27 9.81 -26.35
CA LEU A 29 37.05 9.03 -26.14
C LEU A 29 37.22 7.85 -25.17
N VAL A 30 38.45 7.34 -25.00
CA VAL A 30 38.73 6.16 -24.17
C VAL A 30 39.34 6.61 -22.83
N PRO A 31 38.64 6.44 -21.69
CA PRO A 31 39.11 6.94 -20.39
C PRO A 31 40.49 6.40 -19.94
N SER A 32 40.85 5.19 -20.36
CA SER A 32 42.16 4.60 -20.03
C SER A 32 43.31 5.08 -20.91
N LEU A 33 43.00 5.82 -21.99
CA LEU A 33 43.96 6.49 -22.87
C LEU A 33 44.08 7.97 -22.53
N THR A 34 43.00 8.64 -22.12
CA THR A 34 43.08 10.03 -21.60
C THR A 34 44.05 10.11 -20.42
N GLN A 35 44.04 9.10 -19.53
CA GLN A 35 44.95 9.00 -18.39
C GLN A 35 46.40 8.63 -18.78
N ASN A 36 46.63 8.08 -19.97
CA ASN A 36 47.97 7.76 -20.47
C ASN A 36 48.07 8.04 -21.99
N PRO A 37 48.23 9.31 -22.39
CA PRO A 37 48.21 9.72 -23.78
C PRO A 37 49.47 9.33 -24.57
N LYS A 38 50.51 8.80 -23.90
CA LYS A 38 51.77 8.35 -24.53
C LYS A 38 51.75 6.86 -24.92
N ALA A 39 50.59 6.22 -24.92
CA ALA A 39 50.45 4.81 -25.29
C ALA A 39 50.84 4.53 -26.76
N SER A 40 51.38 3.35 -27.03
CA SER A 40 51.71 2.93 -28.40
C SER A 40 50.45 2.82 -29.27
N LYS A 41 50.57 2.93 -30.60
CA LYS A 41 49.40 2.76 -31.51
C LYS A 41 48.73 1.39 -31.35
N ALA A 42 49.51 0.34 -31.12
CA ALA A 42 48.99 -0.99 -30.86
C ALA A 42 48.21 -1.05 -29.54
N ASP A 43 48.73 -0.45 -28.47
CA ASP A 43 48.04 -0.36 -27.18
C ASP A 43 46.79 0.50 -27.24
N MET A 44 46.81 1.61 -27.99
CA MET A 44 45.63 2.44 -28.23
C MET A 44 44.50 1.64 -28.87
N LEU A 45 44.81 0.87 -29.93
CA LEU A 45 43.82 0.03 -30.59
C LEU A 45 43.29 -1.08 -29.67
N ARG A 46 44.17 -1.74 -28.91
CA ARG A 46 43.79 -2.78 -27.95
C ARG A 46 42.85 -2.23 -26.86
N LYS A 47 43.25 -1.15 -26.19
CA LYS A 47 42.45 -0.49 -25.14
C LYS A 47 41.11 0.02 -25.68
N THR A 48 41.09 0.53 -26.91
CA THR A 48 39.84 0.94 -27.58
C THR A 48 38.93 -0.27 -27.80
N ALA A 49 39.46 -1.39 -28.29
CA ALA A 49 38.68 -2.60 -28.51
C ALA A 49 38.12 -3.18 -27.20
N GLU A 50 38.92 -3.18 -26.12
CA GLU A 50 38.49 -3.54 -24.77
C GLU A 50 37.37 -2.63 -24.26
N PHE A 51 37.52 -1.31 -24.44
CA PHE A 51 36.50 -0.33 -24.04
C PHE A 51 35.19 -0.50 -24.82
N CYS A 52 35.26 -0.75 -26.13
CA CYS A 52 34.07 -1.07 -26.94
C CYS A 52 33.37 -2.35 -26.45
N LYS A 53 34.11 -3.39 -26.06
CA LYS A 53 33.53 -4.60 -25.49
C LYS A 53 32.84 -4.31 -24.16
N LYS A 54 33.49 -3.52 -23.29
CA LYS A 54 32.92 -3.08 -22.01
C LYS A 54 31.61 -2.32 -22.22
N LEU A 55 31.58 -1.30 -23.08
CA LEU A 55 30.37 -0.52 -23.37
C LEU A 55 29.23 -1.38 -23.92
N LYS A 56 29.54 -2.38 -24.75
CA LYS A 56 28.54 -3.34 -25.25
C LYS A 56 27.95 -4.18 -24.11
N ALA A 57 28.80 -4.67 -23.19
CA ALA A 57 28.35 -5.43 -22.03
C ALA A 57 27.50 -4.57 -21.09
N GLU A 58 27.93 -3.34 -20.80
CA GLU A 58 27.18 -2.38 -19.97
C GLU A 58 25.82 -2.03 -20.59
N ARG A 59 25.76 -1.83 -21.91
CA ARG A 59 24.47 -1.63 -22.61
C ARG A 59 23.53 -2.82 -22.42
N ILE A 60 24.04 -4.05 -22.58
CA ILE A 60 23.22 -5.26 -22.39
C ILE A 60 22.73 -5.36 -20.93
N GLN A 61 23.59 -5.04 -19.97
CA GLN A 61 23.23 -5.07 -18.56
C GLN A 61 22.14 -4.03 -18.23
N MET A 62 22.32 -2.78 -18.66
CA MET A 62 21.31 -1.73 -18.49
C MET A 62 19.98 -2.09 -19.15
N GLN A 63 20.00 -2.74 -20.32
CA GLN A 63 18.78 -3.19 -20.98
C GLN A 63 18.04 -4.26 -20.15
N LYS A 64 18.78 -5.23 -19.58
CA LYS A 64 18.18 -6.25 -18.71
C LYS A 64 17.56 -5.63 -17.45
N GLU A 65 18.25 -4.69 -16.81
CA GLU A 65 17.72 -3.98 -15.64
C GLU A 65 16.46 -3.18 -15.99
N ALA A 66 16.45 -2.50 -17.13
CA ALA A 66 15.27 -1.79 -17.61
C ALA A 66 14.09 -2.74 -17.86
N ASP A 67 14.34 -3.93 -18.39
CA ASP A 67 13.29 -4.93 -18.64
C ASP A 67 12.76 -5.54 -17.33
N ILE A 68 13.61 -5.77 -16.33
CA ILE A 68 13.19 -6.18 -14.97
C ILE A 68 12.30 -5.12 -14.33
N LEU A 69 12.71 -3.85 -14.38
CA LEU A 69 11.92 -2.74 -13.81
C LEU A 69 10.56 -2.59 -14.50
N LYS A 70 10.48 -2.83 -15.82
CA LYS A 70 9.19 -2.86 -16.54
C LYS A 70 8.29 -3.99 -16.07
N GLN A 71 8.85 -5.18 -15.83
CA GLN A 71 8.08 -6.32 -15.29
C GLN A 71 7.59 -6.04 -13.87
N GLU A 72 8.40 -5.39 -13.03
CA GLU A 72 7.98 -4.96 -11.69
C GLU A 72 6.86 -3.93 -11.78
N MET A 73 6.98 -2.94 -12.67
CA MET A 73 5.93 -1.95 -12.92
C MET A 73 4.62 -2.61 -13.36
N GLU A 74 4.68 -3.59 -14.27
CA GLU A 74 3.50 -4.36 -14.72
C GLU A 74 2.89 -5.18 -13.57
N THR A 75 3.72 -5.82 -12.75
CA THR A 75 3.27 -6.60 -11.59
C THR A 75 2.56 -5.70 -10.56
N LEU A 76 3.14 -4.54 -10.28
CA LEU A 76 2.54 -3.54 -9.39
C LEU A 76 1.25 -2.97 -9.99
N HIS A 77 1.24 -2.66 -11.29
CA HIS A 77 0.05 -2.18 -11.99
C HIS A 77 -1.10 -3.19 -11.95
N ASN A 78 -0.80 -4.48 -12.15
CA ASN A 78 -1.79 -5.56 -12.04
C ASN A 78 -2.31 -5.67 -10.60
N SER A 79 -1.44 -5.59 -9.61
CA SER A 79 -1.83 -5.62 -8.19
C SER A 79 -2.73 -4.44 -7.83
N ILE A 80 -2.40 -3.23 -8.28
CA ILE A 80 -3.22 -2.02 -8.13
C ILE A 80 -4.57 -2.21 -8.82
N SER A 81 -4.59 -2.71 -10.06
CA SER A 81 -5.82 -2.93 -10.82
C SER A 81 -6.74 -3.95 -10.14
N ILE A 82 -6.19 -5.03 -9.58
CA ILE A 82 -6.96 -6.01 -8.79
C ILE A 82 -7.59 -5.33 -7.58
N ILE A 83 -6.81 -4.57 -6.81
CA ILE A 83 -7.32 -3.86 -5.63
C ILE A 83 -8.40 -2.86 -6.07
N GLN A 84 -8.17 -2.09 -7.13
CA GLN A 84 -9.13 -1.13 -7.68
C GLN A 84 -10.41 -1.78 -8.18
N SER A 85 -10.35 -2.97 -8.79
CA SER A 85 -11.53 -3.72 -9.22
C SER A 85 -12.37 -4.27 -8.05
N GLN A 86 -11.76 -4.38 -6.88
CA GLN A 86 -12.44 -4.73 -5.62
C GLN A 86 -12.96 -3.49 -4.90
N LEU A 87 -12.62 -2.28 -5.34
CA LEU A 87 -13.23 -1.07 -4.85
C LEU A 87 -14.63 -0.90 -5.47
N PRO A 88 -15.64 -0.49 -4.70
CA PRO A 88 -16.96 -0.19 -5.25
C PRO A 88 -16.88 0.98 -6.26
N GLU A 89 -17.78 1.00 -7.25
CA GLU A 89 -17.86 2.02 -8.32
C GLU A 89 -17.97 3.48 -7.80
N THR A 90 -18.31 3.65 -6.53
CA THR A 90 -18.31 4.92 -5.82
C THR A 90 -17.06 4.98 -4.94
N GLY A 91 -16.11 5.85 -5.31
CA GLY A 91 -14.75 5.97 -4.73
C GLY A 91 -14.63 6.34 -3.24
N ALA A 92 -15.65 6.07 -2.41
CA ALA A 92 -15.57 5.92 -0.96
C ALA A 92 -16.85 5.26 -0.39
N PRO A 93 -16.81 4.52 0.75
CA PRO A 93 -15.64 4.34 1.61
C PRO A 93 -15.32 2.87 1.97
N VAL A 94 -14.02 2.58 2.03
CA VAL A 94 -13.39 1.46 2.77
C VAL A 94 -13.95 1.31 4.19
N THR A 95 -14.57 2.35 4.74
CA THR A 95 -15.25 2.36 6.04
C THR A 95 -16.38 1.32 6.13
N ARG A 96 -17.17 1.02 5.09
CA ARG A 96 -18.30 0.07 5.25
C ARG A 96 -17.85 -1.36 5.51
N GLN A 97 -16.92 -1.89 4.71
CA GLN A 97 -16.40 -3.26 4.91
C GLN A 97 -15.65 -3.40 6.24
N ARG A 98 -14.89 -2.37 6.65
CA ARG A 98 -14.28 -2.31 7.99
C ARG A 98 -15.34 -2.24 9.09
N VAL A 99 -16.37 -1.41 8.95
CA VAL A 99 -17.47 -1.29 9.91
C VAL A 99 -18.21 -2.61 10.03
N ASP A 100 -18.44 -3.32 8.93
CA ASP A 100 -19.09 -4.64 8.93
C ASP A 100 -18.22 -5.70 9.62
N GLN A 101 -16.91 -5.74 9.36
CA GLN A 101 -15.97 -6.63 10.06
C GLN A 101 -15.84 -6.32 11.55
N MET A 102 -15.72 -5.04 11.92
CA MET A 102 -15.64 -4.61 13.32
C MET A 102 -16.95 -4.92 14.06
N LYS A 103 -18.08 -4.81 13.36
CA LYS A 103 -19.40 -5.19 13.87
C LYS A 103 -19.54 -6.70 14.07
N GLU A 104 -19.01 -7.51 13.16
CA GLU A 104 -18.98 -8.97 13.32
C GLU A 104 -18.14 -9.39 14.53
N MET A 105 -16.93 -8.83 14.68
CA MET A 105 -16.08 -9.08 15.85
C MET A 105 -16.74 -8.64 17.16
N PHE A 106 -17.41 -7.49 17.15
CA PHE A 106 -18.17 -7.01 18.30
C PHE A 106 -19.33 -7.95 18.64
N ASP A 107 -20.09 -8.39 17.65
CA ASP A 107 -21.21 -9.31 17.85
C ASP A 107 -20.77 -10.67 18.41
N ASP A 108 -19.65 -11.21 17.91
CA ASP A 108 -19.05 -12.44 18.45
C ASP A 108 -18.54 -12.27 19.87
N TYR A 109 -17.90 -11.14 20.19
CA TYR A 109 -17.44 -10.83 21.54
C TYR A 109 -18.62 -10.67 22.52
N VAL A 110 -19.68 -9.96 22.10
CA VAL A 110 -20.91 -9.79 22.89
C VAL A 110 -21.56 -11.13 23.15
N LYS A 111 -21.62 -12.01 22.15
CA LYS A 111 -22.17 -13.35 22.30
C LYS A 111 -21.38 -14.16 23.32
N ASN A 112 -20.06 -14.28 23.13
CA ASN A 112 -19.23 -15.09 24.02
C ASN A 112 -19.29 -14.57 25.47
N SER A 113 -19.18 -13.25 25.65
CA SER A 113 -19.24 -12.60 26.97
C SER A 113 -20.63 -12.71 27.62
N THR A 114 -21.71 -12.64 26.84
CA THR A 114 -23.09 -12.82 27.34
C THR A 114 -23.35 -14.25 27.80
N LEU A 115 -22.82 -15.25 27.08
CA LEU A 115 -22.95 -16.66 27.46
C LEU A 115 -22.23 -16.97 28.79
N GLN A 116 -21.10 -16.29 29.06
CA GLN A 116 -20.41 -16.38 30.35
C GLN A 116 -21.13 -15.59 31.45
N ASN A 117 -21.60 -14.39 31.13
CA ASN A 117 -22.30 -13.52 32.06
C ASN A 117 -23.40 -12.73 31.36
N TRP A 118 -24.65 -13.10 31.61
CA TRP A 118 -25.82 -12.48 30.98
C TRP A 118 -25.92 -10.96 31.23
N LYS A 119 -25.34 -10.43 32.32
CA LYS A 119 -25.34 -8.98 32.59
C LYS A 119 -24.55 -8.19 31.53
N PHE A 120 -23.60 -8.86 30.86
CA PHE A 120 -22.83 -8.27 29.77
C PHE A 120 -23.73 -7.84 28.59
N TRP A 121 -24.86 -8.51 28.37
CA TRP A 121 -25.82 -8.13 27.34
C TRP A 121 -26.44 -6.75 27.58
N VAL A 122 -26.71 -6.40 28.84
CA VAL A 122 -27.20 -5.05 29.19
C VAL A 122 -26.13 -4.01 28.87
N PHE A 123 -24.87 -4.31 29.20
CA PHE A 123 -23.75 -3.45 28.86
C PHE A 123 -23.57 -3.32 27.34
N SER A 124 -23.74 -4.40 26.57
CA SER A 124 -23.57 -4.36 25.11
C SER A 124 -24.60 -3.48 24.41
N ILE A 125 -25.83 -3.40 24.92
CA ILE A 125 -26.85 -2.48 24.41
C ILE A 125 -26.47 -1.02 24.67
N ILE A 126 -25.89 -0.73 25.83
CA ILE A 126 -25.44 0.63 26.19
C ILE A 126 -24.22 1.05 25.36
N ILE A 127 -23.25 0.14 25.19
CA ILE A 127 -21.99 0.44 24.50
C ILE A 127 -22.12 0.41 22.97
N GLY A 128 -23.10 -0.30 22.41
CA GLY A 128 -23.28 -0.47 20.96
C GLY A 128 -23.29 0.87 20.19
N PRO A 129 -24.12 1.86 20.57
CA PRO A 129 -24.12 3.17 19.91
C PRO A 129 -22.78 3.91 20.00
N LEU A 130 -22.05 3.75 21.11
CA LEU A 130 -20.72 4.33 21.29
C LEU A 130 -19.69 3.65 20.40
N PHE A 131 -19.74 2.32 20.30
CA PHE A 131 -18.90 1.54 19.39
C PHE A 131 -19.12 1.94 17.92
N ASP A 132 -20.37 2.13 17.50
CA ASP A 132 -20.67 2.60 16.15
C ASP A 132 -20.09 4.01 15.91
N SER A 133 -20.25 4.93 16.86
CA SER A 133 -19.68 6.28 16.75
C SER A 133 -18.14 6.28 16.72
N TYR A 134 -17.51 5.39 17.49
CA TYR A 134 -16.06 5.22 17.51
C TYR A 134 -15.53 4.77 16.15
N ASN A 135 -16.14 3.74 15.56
CA ASN A 135 -15.72 3.23 14.25
C ASN A 135 -15.88 4.27 13.12
N ASN A 136 -16.82 5.20 13.25
CA ASN A 136 -17.04 6.26 12.28
C ASN A 136 -16.08 7.44 12.45
N MET A 137 -15.67 7.76 13.67
CA MET A 137 -14.89 8.98 13.96
C MET A 137 -13.39 8.74 14.11
N VAL A 138 -12.97 7.57 14.61
CA VAL A 138 -11.58 7.30 14.97
C VAL A 138 -10.76 6.81 13.76
N SER A 139 -9.68 7.54 13.49
CA SER A 139 -8.73 7.21 12.42
C SER A 139 -7.65 6.25 12.92
N THR A 140 -7.25 5.31 12.07
CA THR A 140 -6.11 4.39 12.30
C THR A 140 -5.00 4.61 11.28
N ALA A 141 -4.96 5.78 10.64
CA ALA A 141 -3.98 6.10 9.59
C ALA A 141 -2.55 6.24 10.13
N SER A 142 -2.41 6.72 11.37
CA SER A 142 -1.14 6.86 12.09
C SER A 142 -1.38 6.81 13.59
N VAL A 143 -0.32 6.64 14.38
CA VAL A 143 -0.41 6.68 15.86
C VAL A 143 -0.85 8.07 16.34
N ASP A 144 -0.30 9.13 15.74
CA ASP A 144 -0.65 10.50 16.10
C ASP A 144 -2.11 10.83 15.77
N ASP A 145 -2.59 10.41 14.60
CA ASP A 145 -4.00 10.57 14.22
C ASP A 145 -4.93 9.74 15.08
N LEU A 146 -4.54 8.52 15.44
CA LEU A 146 -5.28 7.68 16.37
C LEU A 146 -5.43 8.39 17.72
N CYS A 147 -4.32 8.84 18.32
CA CYS A 147 -4.35 9.54 19.61
C CYS A 147 -5.23 10.80 19.55
N ARG A 148 -5.03 11.64 18.52
CA ARG A 148 -5.83 12.87 18.35
C ARG A 148 -7.32 12.57 18.16
N THR A 149 -7.66 11.63 17.29
CA THR A 149 -9.08 11.35 16.95
C THR A 149 -9.80 10.60 18.06
N VAL A 150 -9.12 9.72 18.80
CA VAL A 150 -9.68 9.06 20.02
C VAL A 150 -9.98 10.09 21.10
N LEU A 151 -9.05 11.02 21.37
CA LEU A 151 -9.27 12.05 22.39
C LEU A 151 -10.42 12.99 21.99
N ALA A 152 -10.49 13.39 20.72
CA ALA A 152 -11.60 14.18 20.21
C ALA A 152 -12.94 13.43 20.29
N TRP A 153 -12.96 12.13 19.95
CA TRP A 153 -14.16 11.31 20.07
C TRP A 153 -14.62 11.19 21.54
N LEU A 154 -13.68 10.98 22.45
CA LEU A 154 -13.97 10.86 23.88
C LEU A 154 -14.60 12.14 24.44
N ASP A 155 -14.05 13.30 24.09
CA ASP A 155 -14.58 14.61 24.53
C ASP A 155 -16.01 14.85 24.02
N GLN A 156 -16.29 14.48 22.76
CA GLN A 156 -17.58 14.73 22.12
C GLN A 156 -18.67 13.70 22.51
N HIS A 157 -18.32 12.42 22.57
CA HIS A 157 -19.28 11.32 22.67
C HIS A 157 -19.36 10.69 24.07
N CYS A 158 -18.34 10.85 24.91
CA CYS A 158 -18.30 10.26 26.26
C CYS A 158 -18.53 11.28 27.38
N SER A 159 -18.96 12.50 27.07
CA SER A 159 -19.40 13.45 28.09
C SER A 159 -20.66 12.95 28.82
N LEU A 160 -20.85 13.32 30.09
CA LEU A 160 -22.06 12.95 30.84
C LEU A 160 -23.35 13.45 30.16
N GLN A 161 -23.29 14.59 29.48
CA GLN A 161 -24.43 15.14 28.75
C GLN A 161 -24.80 14.27 27.54
N SER A 162 -23.80 13.74 26.84
CA SER A 162 -23.97 12.82 25.70
C SER A 162 -24.38 11.41 26.14
N LEU A 163 -23.84 10.91 27.26
CA LEU A 163 -24.08 9.54 27.75
C LEU A 163 -25.46 9.34 28.39
N ARG A 164 -25.96 10.32 29.14
CA ARG A 164 -27.28 10.25 29.81
C ARG A 164 -28.41 9.81 28.88
N PRO A 165 -28.63 10.43 27.70
CA PRO A 165 -29.69 10.01 26.80
C PRO A 165 -29.44 8.62 26.20
N ILE A 166 -28.19 8.21 25.97
CA ILE A 166 -27.85 6.87 25.45
C ILE A 166 -28.24 5.79 26.48
N VAL A 167 -27.80 5.94 27.73
CA VAL A 167 -28.11 5.01 28.81
C VAL A 167 -29.61 4.97 29.08
N SER A 168 -30.27 6.14 29.14
CA SER A 168 -31.72 6.21 29.36
C SER A 168 -32.49 5.49 28.25
N LYS A 169 -32.15 5.72 26.98
CA LYS A 169 -32.76 5.02 25.84
C LYS A 169 -32.50 3.51 25.89
N ALA A 170 -31.28 3.09 26.23
CA ALA A 170 -30.94 1.68 26.37
C ALA A 170 -31.75 1.00 27.49
N LEU A 171 -31.87 1.63 28.66
CA LEU A 171 -32.65 1.10 29.78
C LEU A 171 -34.16 1.04 29.45
N VAL A 172 -34.70 2.07 28.79
CA VAL A 172 -36.08 2.05 28.31
C VAL A 172 -36.26 0.92 27.30
N HIS A 173 -35.36 0.77 26.33
CA HIS A 173 -35.40 -0.30 25.36
C HIS A 173 -35.41 -1.67 26.03
N ILE A 174 -34.51 -1.93 26.98
CA ILE A 174 -34.45 -3.18 27.74
C ILE A 174 -35.76 -3.40 28.51
N SER A 175 -36.32 -2.36 29.12
CA SER A 175 -37.58 -2.47 29.86
C SER A 175 -38.78 -2.81 28.98
N THR A 176 -38.77 -2.39 27.71
CA THR A 176 -39.83 -2.67 26.72
C THR A 176 -39.62 -3.96 25.94
N ALA A 177 -38.37 -4.34 25.68
CA ALA A 177 -38.01 -5.50 24.87
C ALA A 177 -37.88 -6.79 25.70
N THR A 178 -37.88 -6.68 27.03
CA THR A 178 -37.80 -7.81 27.94
C THR A 178 -38.83 -7.69 29.05
N SER A 179 -39.21 -8.82 29.64
CA SER A 179 -40.07 -8.87 30.83
C SER A 179 -39.33 -8.46 32.12
N ILE A 180 -38.27 -7.65 32.07
CA ILE A 180 -37.45 -7.31 33.26
C ILE A 180 -38.26 -6.68 34.40
N LEU A 181 -39.31 -5.92 34.07
CA LEU A 181 -40.16 -5.25 35.06
C LEU A 181 -41.18 -6.20 35.72
N THR A 182 -41.48 -7.34 35.11
CA THR A 182 -42.51 -8.29 35.56
C THR A 182 -41.94 -9.63 36.02
N ASP A 183 -40.87 -10.10 35.38
CA ASP A 183 -40.08 -11.28 35.75
C ASP A 183 -38.58 -11.05 35.49
N PRO A 184 -37.83 -10.53 36.49
CA PRO A 184 -36.40 -10.28 36.38
C PRO A 184 -35.56 -11.53 36.07
N LYS A 185 -36.03 -12.74 36.39
CA LYS A 185 -35.29 -13.99 36.15
C LYS A 185 -35.32 -14.40 34.67
N SER A 186 -36.38 -14.03 33.95
CA SER A 186 -36.52 -14.29 32.51
C SER A 186 -35.50 -13.54 31.65
N VAL A 187 -34.94 -12.42 32.13
CA VAL A 187 -34.02 -11.56 31.37
C VAL A 187 -32.76 -12.31 30.95
N ARG A 188 -32.29 -13.24 31.79
CA ARG A 188 -31.17 -14.13 31.45
C ARG A 188 -31.46 -14.94 30.19
N ASN A 189 -32.66 -15.53 30.10
CA ASN A 189 -33.05 -16.36 28.95
C ASN A 189 -33.20 -15.49 27.70
N HIS A 190 -33.82 -14.31 27.83
CA HIS A 190 -33.92 -13.35 26.73
C HIS A 190 -32.54 -12.89 26.22
N ALA A 191 -31.58 -12.61 27.11
CA ALA A 191 -30.23 -12.22 26.72
C ALA A 191 -29.53 -13.32 25.89
N ILE A 192 -29.59 -14.57 26.35
CA ILE A 192 -29.03 -15.74 25.66
C ILE A 192 -29.72 -15.97 24.31
N GLU A 193 -31.04 -15.84 24.27
CA GLU A 193 -31.83 -16.03 23.06
C GLU A 193 -31.52 -14.95 22.01
N ASN A 194 -31.39 -13.68 22.42
CA ASN A 194 -31.07 -12.56 21.52
C ASN A 194 -29.70 -12.73 20.85
N VAL A 195 -28.66 -13.12 21.60
CA VAL A 195 -27.32 -13.34 21.02
C VAL A 195 -27.25 -14.60 20.15
N THR A 196 -28.14 -15.56 20.37
CA THR A 196 -28.19 -16.81 19.59
C THR A 196 -29.00 -16.66 18.30
N LYS A 197 -30.11 -15.90 18.33
CA LYS A 197 -30.95 -15.61 17.15
C LYS A 197 -30.27 -14.70 16.14
N LYS A 198 -29.46 -13.72 16.57
CA LYS A 198 -28.80 -12.74 15.69
C LYS A 198 -28.00 -13.41 14.55
N ARG A 199 -27.35 -14.55 14.82
CA ARG A 199 -26.58 -15.35 13.84
C ARG A 199 -27.43 -16.04 12.76
N GLN A 200 -28.69 -16.40 13.06
CA GLN A 200 -29.55 -17.10 12.09
C GLN A 200 -30.06 -16.17 10.98
N SER A 201 -30.18 -14.86 11.24
CA SER A 201 -30.58 -13.88 10.22
C SER A 201 -29.43 -13.52 9.26
N ILE A 202 -28.19 -13.47 9.77
CA ILE A 202 -26.98 -13.14 9.00
C ILE A 202 -26.62 -14.30 8.05
N ASN A 203 -26.69 -15.55 8.51
CA ASN A 203 -26.41 -16.72 7.68
C ASN A 203 -27.43 -16.96 6.54
N LYS A 204 -28.62 -16.36 6.59
CA LYS A 204 -29.62 -16.47 5.51
C LYS A 204 -29.42 -15.46 4.38
N HIS A 205 -28.72 -14.35 4.62
CA HIS A 205 -28.50 -13.30 3.62
C HIS A 205 -27.16 -13.43 2.87
N GLY A 206 -26.26 -14.32 3.29
CA GLY A 206 -24.99 -14.62 2.60
C GLY A 206 -25.05 -15.85 1.67
N ARG A 207 -26.25 -16.33 1.31
CA ARG A 207 -26.45 -17.54 0.48
C ARG A 207 -27.45 -17.34 -0.69
N SER A 208 -27.73 -16.09 -1.07
CA SER A 208 -28.45 -15.77 -2.31
C SER A 208 -27.55 -15.01 -3.27
#